data_AF-A0A6A4RSL4-F1
#
_entry.id   AF-A0A6A4RSL4-F1
#
_cell.length_a   1.000
_cell.length_b   1.000
_cell.length_c   1.000
_cell.angle_alpha   90.00
_cell.angle_beta   90.00
_cell.angle_gamma   90.00
#
_symmetry.space_group_name_H-M   'P 1'
#
loop_
_entity.id
_entity.type
_entity.pdbx_description
1 polymer ?
#
loop_
_entity_poly.entity_id
_entity_poly.type
_entity_poly.pdbx_seq_one_letter_code
_entity_poly.pdbx_strand_id
1 'polypeptide(L)'
;MQRLTVLGLLLACAASLCSAAVVIENGMPILWAHTASQMTDLPIENGVLNPDPWHYLHRMSLYRLMIAATDPFMGCMGTNATDSPFWGLPLQLGWMLTSGVNYFVSALPVLSAAQNGFMGPGLQVQMQMPAGVEDLCTNYADCSARFPDAMSKWDAFFQGLKAANESPLPDAEKRDSLLGLYWTAQMASTYASAVCNARQSHYPSTEVSFAQSWLNSAEYVSAAHFQSNMAKSVLFMTPLPSRILQEGDSAPDIPDLSADENHTLSIFAWMQKANNLLGGTLVRLWGRAMCSMNTREKGKEMLEQLLLDSSFVTSSFLSIVTGMATSC
;
A
#
# COMPACT_ATOMS: atom_id res chain seq x y z
N MET A 1 -19.48 22.65 -46.95
CA MET A 1 -18.38 21.74 -46.56
C MET A 1 -17.48 22.26 -45.43
N GLN A 2 -17.45 23.56 -45.11
CA GLN A 2 -16.62 24.10 -44.01
C GLN A 2 -17.22 24.01 -42.57
N ARG A 3 -18.49 23.60 -42.41
CA ARG A 3 -19.10 23.45 -41.07
C ARG A 3 -18.94 22.05 -40.44
N LEU A 4 -18.60 21.03 -41.23
CA LEU A 4 -18.33 19.67 -40.69
C LEU A 4 -16.89 19.51 -40.20
N THR A 5 -15.94 20.26 -40.73
CA THR A 5 -14.52 20.19 -40.35
C THR A 5 -14.26 20.81 -38.97
N VAL A 6 -15.07 21.78 -38.53
CA VAL A 6 -14.91 22.42 -37.22
C VAL A 6 -15.49 21.56 -36.08
N LEU A 7 -16.51 20.74 -36.34
CA LEU A 7 -17.01 19.77 -35.35
C LEU A 7 -16.02 18.61 -35.13
N GLY A 8 -15.29 18.18 -36.17
CA GLY A 8 -14.27 17.13 -36.07
C GLY A 8 -13.06 17.53 -35.22
N LEU A 9 -12.69 18.82 -35.22
CA LEU A 9 -11.58 19.34 -34.39
C LEU A 9 -11.99 19.61 -32.93
N LEU A 10 -13.28 19.88 -32.65
CA LEU A 10 -13.79 19.98 -31.28
C LEU A 10 -14.02 18.60 -30.64
N LEU A 11 -14.31 17.56 -31.42
CA LEU A 11 -14.37 16.17 -30.95
C LEU A 11 -12.99 15.50 -30.83
N ALA A 12 -11.96 16.02 -31.51
CA ALA A 12 -10.58 15.51 -31.39
C ALA A 12 -9.78 16.13 -30.23
N CYS A 13 -10.27 17.22 -29.61
CA CYS A 13 -9.72 17.77 -28.36
C CYS A 13 -10.48 17.34 -27.10
N ALA A 14 -11.50 16.48 -27.23
CA ALA A 14 -12.17 15.82 -26.11
C ALA A 14 -11.55 14.45 -25.76
N ALA A 15 -10.42 14.10 -26.39
CA ALA A 15 -9.55 13.01 -26.00
C ALA A 15 -8.24 13.56 -25.41
N SER A 16 -8.34 14.54 -24.51
CA SER A 16 -7.34 14.68 -23.46
C SER A 16 -7.45 13.41 -22.64
N LEU A 17 -6.52 12.48 -22.84
CA LEU A 17 -6.50 11.20 -22.17
C LEU A 17 -6.68 11.39 -20.65
N CYS A 18 -7.86 11.05 -20.13
CA CYS A 18 -8.03 10.64 -18.75
C CYS A 18 -7.24 9.34 -18.58
N SER A 19 -5.91 9.44 -18.54
CA SER A 19 -5.05 8.30 -18.25
C SER A 19 -5.06 8.15 -16.73
N ALA A 20 -5.57 7.01 -16.26
CA ALA A 20 -5.41 6.58 -14.88
C ALA A 20 -3.92 6.60 -14.49
N ALA A 21 -3.64 6.58 -13.18
CA ALA A 21 -2.28 6.58 -12.68
C ALA A 21 -1.46 5.44 -13.29
N VAL A 22 -0.34 5.78 -13.94
CA VAL A 22 0.55 4.77 -14.54
C VAL A 22 1.39 4.15 -13.43
N VAL A 23 0.91 3.04 -12.89
CA VAL A 23 1.59 2.29 -11.82
C VAL A 23 2.49 1.15 -12.34
N ILE A 24 2.27 0.75 -13.60
CA ILE A 24 3.00 -0.33 -14.27
C ILE A 24 3.58 0.09 -15.62
N GLU A 25 4.75 -0.45 -15.94
CA GLU A 25 5.44 -0.35 -17.23
C GLU A 25 5.98 -1.74 -17.58
N ASN A 26 5.62 -2.27 -18.75
CA ASN A 26 6.04 -3.61 -19.21
C ASN A 26 5.75 -4.74 -18.20
N GLY A 27 4.61 -4.67 -17.50
CA GLY A 27 4.17 -5.68 -16.53
C GLY A 27 4.86 -5.60 -15.16
N MET A 28 5.73 -4.61 -14.95
CA MET A 28 6.43 -4.36 -13.69
C MET A 28 6.08 -2.96 -13.14
N PRO A 29 6.39 -2.63 -11.88
CA PRO A 29 6.17 -1.28 -11.35
C PRO A 29 6.87 -0.23 -12.22
N ILE A 30 6.31 0.98 -12.32
CA ILE A 30 6.86 2.02 -13.19
C ILE A 30 8.35 2.31 -12.86
N LEU A 31 9.19 2.34 -13.91
CA LEU A 31 10.65 2.47 -13.83
C LEU A 31 11.39 1.29 -13.15
N TRP A 32 10.77 0.13 -12.97
CA TRP A 32 11.41 -1.04 -12.33
C TRP A 32 12.74 -1.45 -12.99
N ALA A 33 12.85 -1.34 -14.32
CA ALA A 33 14.07 -1.69 -15.05
C ALA A 33 15.29 -0.83 -14.67
N HIS A 34 15.08 0.38 -14.12
CA HIS A 34 16.12 1.32 -13.72
C HIS A 34 16.55 1.17 -12.25
N THR A 35 15.96 0.20 -11.54
CA THR A 35 16.27 -0.04 -10.13
C THR A 35 17.54 -0.87 -9.97
N ALA A 36 18.26 -0.64 -8.87
CA ALA A 36 19.36 -1.50 -8.45
C ALA A 36 18.86 -2.93 -8.19
N SER A 37 19.57 -3.91 -8.74
CA SER A 37 19.27 -5.33 -8.57
C SER A 37 20.11 -5.98 -7.46
N GLN A 38 21.17 -5.31 -7.04
CA GLN A 38 22.08 -5.73 -5.97
C GLN A 38 22.44 -4.53 -5.09
N MET A 39 22.80 -4.79 -3.83
CA MET A 39 23.09 -3.73 -2.85
C MET A 39 24.27 -2.84 -3.25
N THR A 40 25.26 -3.39 -3.99
CA THR A 40 26.44 -2.66 -4.47
C THR A 40 26.13 -1.60 -5.53
N ASP A 41 24.92 -1.60 -6.08
CA ASP A 41 24.47 -0.58 -7.03
C ASP A 41 23.87 0.64 -6.34
N LEU A 42 23.67 0.58 -5.00
CA LEU A 42 23.25 1.70 -4.18
C LEU A 42 24.45 2.35 -3.49
N PRO A 43 24.35 3.62 -3.05
CA PRO A 43 25.46 4.29 -2.38
C PRO A 43 25.88 3.55 -1.11
N ILE A 44 27.19 3.38 -0.94
CA ILE A 44 27.81 2.79 0.25
C ILE A 44 28.88 3.75 0.75
N GLU A 45 28.82 4.11 2.03
CA GLU A 45 29.79 4.99 2.69
C GLU A 45 30.38 4.28 3.90
N ASN A 46 31.72 4.14 3.95
CA ASN A 46 32.43 3.45 5.03
C ASN A 46 31.90 2.03 5.34
N GLY A 47 31.43 1.32 4.31
CA GLY A 47 30.85 -0.03 4.46
C GLY A 47 29.39 -0.07 4.92
N VAL A 48 28.74 1.09 5.08
CA VAL A 48 27.32 1.23 5.42
C VAL A 48 26.51 1.52 4.16
N LEU A 49 25.44 0.77 3.93
CA LEU A 49 24.50 1.04 2.84
C LEU A 49 23.78 2.37 3.14
N ASN A 50 23.94 3.35 2.25
CA ASN A 50 23.48 4.73 2.46
C ASN A 50 22.50 5.22 1.38
N PRO A 51 21.30 4.62 1.26
CA PRO A 51 20.34 4.97 0.23
C PRO A 51 19.64 6.30 0.56
N ASP A 52 19.24 7.02 -0.48
CA ASP A 52 18.44 8.25 -0.40
C ASP A 52 16.93 7.95 -0.50
N PRO A 53 16.15 7.96 0.61
CA PRO A 53 14.71 7.71 0.54
C PRO A 53 13.88 8.89 0.01
N TRP A 54 14.47 10.03 -0.36
CA TRP A 54 13.83 11.08 -1.17
C TRP A 54 14.04 10.85 -2.67
N HIS A 55 14.98 9.97 -3.05
CA HIS A 55 15.16 9.55 -4.43
C HIS A 55 14.27 8.35 -4.77
N TYR A 56 13.36 8.52 -5.75
CA TYR A 56 12.39 7.50 -6.13
C TYR A 56 13.03 6.14 -6.48
N LEU A 57 14.07 6.13 -7.33
CA LEU A 57 14.71 4.88 -7.74
C LEU A 57 15.42 4.18 -6.58
N HIS A 58 15.89 4.91 -5.57
CA HIS A 58 16.51 4.27 -4.41
C HIS A 58 15.44 3.56 -3.57
N ARG A 59 14.31 4.21 -3.27
CA ARG A 59 13.19 3.53 -2.59
C ARG A 59 12.68 2.32 -3.35
N MET A 60 12.49 2.46 -4.66
CA MET A 60 12.05 1.34 -5.50
C MET A 60 13.08 0.20 -5.49
N SER A 61 14.37 0.51 -5.50
CA SER A 61 15.44 -0.47 -5.38
C SER A 61 15.44 -1.19 -4.03
N LEU A 62 15.17 -0.47 -2.92
CA LEU A 62 15.05 -1.11 -1.61
C LEU A 62 13.89 -2.12 -1.57
N TYR A 63 12.75 -1.81 -2.19
CA TYR A 63 11.67 -2.78 -2.35
C TYR A 63 12.10 -3.99 -3.18
N ARG A 64 12.79 -3.78 -4.30
CA ARG A 64 13.33 -4.88 -5.13
C ARG A 64 14.27 -5.79 -4.35
N LEU A 65 15.21 -5.21 -3.61
CA LEU A 65 16.18 -5.95 -2.82
C LEU A 65 15.50 -6.71 -1.68
N MET A 66 14.52 -6.11 -1.01
CA MET A 66 13.76 -6.76 0.06
C MET A 66 12.90 -7.92 -0.47
N ILE A 67 12.24 -7.74 -1.62
CA ILE A 67 11.49 -8.82 -2.28
C ILE A 67 12.44 -9.99 -2.58
N ALA A 68 13.58 -9.72 -3.22
CA ALA A 68 14.57 -10.76 -3.53
C ALA A 68 15.15 -11.43 -2.27
N ALA A 69 15.44 -10.65 -1.22
CA ALA A 69 16.00 -11.16 0.03
C ALA A 69 15.02 -12.07 0.80
N THR A 70 13.72 -11.83 0.66
CA THR A 70 12.67 -12.57 1.38
C THR A 70 12.07 -13.71 0.58
N ASP A 71 12.23 -13.71 -0.76
CA ASP A 71 11.69 -14.73 -1.68
C ASP A 71 11.92 -16.19 -1.21
N PRO A 72 13.12 -16.58 -0.72
CA PRO A 72 13.35 -17.95 -0.23
C PRO A 72 12.46 -18.38 0.94
N PHE A 73 11.83 -17.44 1.64
CA PHE A 73 10.98 -17.67 2.81
C PHE A 73 9.48 -17.51 2.49
N MET A 74 9.12 -17.24 1.23
CA MET A 74 7.75 -16.89 0.81
C MET A 74 6.99 -18.04 0.16
N GLY A 75 7.48 -19.29 0.23
CA GLY A 75 6.87 -20.43 -0.47
C GLY A 75 5.38 -20.64 -0.18
N CYS A 76 4.89 -20.33 1.04
CA CYS A 76 3.47 -20.47 1.37
C CYS A 76 2.56 -19.39 0.75
N MET A 77 3.14 -18.31 0.20
CA MET A 77 2.40 -17.25 -0.48
C MET A 77 1.94 -17.68 -1.87
N GLY A 78 2.67 -18.59 -2.51
CA GLY A 78 2.38 -19.10 -3.85
C GLY A 78 3.66 -19.47 -4.60
N THR A 79 3.51 -19.91 -5.84
CA THR A 79 4.62 -20.41 -6.67
C THR A 79 5.19 -19.35 -7.63
N ASN A 80 4.53 -18.20 -7.78
CA ASN A 80 4.99 -17.15 -8.68
C ASN A 80 5.94 -16.20 -7.95
N ALA A 81 6.94 -15.69 -8.65
CA ALA A 81 7.86 -14.66 -8.14
C ALA A 81 7.14 -13.37 -7.70
N THR A 82 5.88 -13.21 -8.11
CA THR A 82 5.05 -12.05 -7.83
C THR A 82 4.04 -12.24 -6.69
N ASP A 83 4.07 -13.39 -5.99
CA ASP A 83 3.10 -13.73 -4.93
C ASP A 83 3.39 -13.11 -3.56
N SER A 84 4.61 -12.59 -3.35
CA SER A 84 4.97 -11.91 -2.09
C SER A 84 4.05 -10.72 -1.80
N PRO A 85 3.60 -10.51 -0.55
CA PRO A 85 2.78 -9.35 -0.19
C PRO A 85 3.54 -8.02 -0.30
N PHE A 86 4.87 -8.05 -0.43
CA PHE A 86 5.67 -6.85 -0.62
C PHE A 86 5.46 -6.17 -1.98
N TRP A 87 4.86 -6.84 -2.97
CA TRP A 87 4.62 -6.26 -4.31
C TRP A 87 3.61 -5.11 -4.31
N GLY A 88 2.74 -5.00 -3.30
CA GLY A 88 1.87 -3.83 -3.15
C GLY A 88 2.61 -2.52 -2.92
N LEU A 89 3.76 -2.56 -2.22
CA LEU A 89 4.54 -1.37 -1.87
C LEU A 89 5.19 -0.66 -3.06
N PRO A 90 5.88 -1.35 -4.00
CA PRO A 90 6.42 -0.69 -5.19
C PRO A 90 5.31 -0.15 -6.09
N LEU A 91 4.15 -0.80 -6.18
CA LEU A 91 3.00 -0.27 -6.93
C LEU A 91 2.44 1.00 -6.29
N GLN A 92 2.27 0.99 -4.97
CA GLN A 92 1.84 2.17 -4.21
C GLN A 92 2.86 3.30 -4.33
N LEU A 93 4.17 3.01 -4.31
CA LEU A 93 5.21 4.01 -4.54
C LEU A 93 5.15 4.57 -5.97
N GLY A 94 4.86 3.73 -6.97
CA GLY A 94 4.63 4.15 -8.35
C GLY A 94 3.44 5.09 -8.48
N TRP A 95 2.32 4.78 -7.81
CA TRP A 95 1.17 5.68 -7.72
C TRP A 95 1.54 7.01 -7.03
N MET A 96 2.29 6.94 -5.94
CA MET A 96 2.74 8.10 -5.17
C MET A 96 3.89 8.89 -5.80
N LEU A 97 4.39 8.50 -6.96
CA LEU A 97 5.42 9.25 -7.69
C LEU A 97 4.97 10.70 -7.93
N THR A 98 3.65 10.93 -8.05
CA THR A 98 3.03 12.24 -8.21
C THR A 98 2.36 12.79 -6.94
N SER A 99 2.11 11.99 -5.88
CA SER A 99 1.25 12.38 -4.74
C SER A 99 1.86 12.28 -3.32
N GLY A 100 3.02 11.65 -3.09
CA GLY A 100 3.83 11.83 -1.88
C GLY A 100 3.49 11.02 -0.60
N VAL A 101 4.46 11.06 0.33
CA VAL A 101 4.58 10.45 1.69
C VAL A 101 4.48 8.92 1.83
N ASN A 102 5.61 8.23 1.68
CA ASN A 102 5.74 6.77 1.85
C ASN A 102 6.97 6.38 2.72
N TYR A 103 7.53 7.31 3.52
CA TYR A 103 8.80 7.06 4.23
C TYR A 103 8.74 5.83 5.14
N PHE A 104 7.75 5.76 6.05
CA PHE A 104 7.68 4.72 7.08
C PHE A 104 7.48 3.31 6.50
N VAL A 105 6.58 3.17 5.53
CA VAL A 105 6.30 1.87 4.89
C VAL A 105 7.40 1.44 3.91
N SER A 106 8.38 2.30 3.64
CA SER A 106 9.60 2.00 2.88
C SER A 106 10.80 1.72 3.77
N ALA A 107 11.14 2.66 4.66
CA ALA A 107 12.37 2.63 5.43
C ALA A 107 12.33 1.59 6.57
N LEU A 108 11.25 1.54 7.36
CA LEU A 108 11.15 0.65 8.51
C LEU A 108 11.28 -0.85 8.14
N PRO A 109 10.55 -1.38 7.13
CA PRO A 109 10.70 -2.80 6.79
C PRO A 109 12.10 -3.13 6.29
N VAL A 110 12.76 -2.24 5.55
CA VAL A 110 14.13 -2.45 5.04
C VAL A 110 15.14 -2.47 6.19
N LEU A 111 15.04 -1.51 7.13
CA LEU A 111 15.91 -1.45 8.30
C LEU A 111 15.76 -2.70 9.18
N SER A 112 14.52 -3.16 9.38
CA SER A 112 14.25 -4.40 10.12
C SER A 112 14.71 -5.65 9.35
N ALA A 113 14.55 -5.73 8.02
CA ALA A 113 15.06 -6.82 7.20
C ALA A 113 16.58 -6.96 7.32
N ALA A 114 17.30 -5.84 7.23
CA ALA A 114 18.75 -5.79 7.40
C ALA A 114 19.18 -6.22 8.81
N GLN A 115 18.51 -5.71 9.85
CA GLN A 115 18.77 -6.11 11.24
C GLN A 115 18.55 -7.62 11.45
N ASN A 116 17.51 -8.18 10.83
CA ASN A 116 17.23 -9.62 10.89
C ASN A 116 18.09 -10.45 9.92
N GLY A 117 19.06 -9.84 9.23
CA GLY A 117 20.05 -10.53 8.40
C GLY A 117 19.54 -11.02 7.04
N PHE A 118 18.34 -10.61 6.62
CA PHE A 118 17.79 -10.98 5.30
C PHE A 118 18.60 -10.33 4.17
N MET A 119 19.09 -9.11 4.39
CA MET A 119 19.85 -8.36 3.38
C MET A 119 21.36 -8.63 3.47
N GLY A 120 21.79 -9.68 4.16
CA GLY A 120 23.20 -10.01 4.36
C GLY A 120 23.62 -9.90 5.83
N PRO A 121 24.44 -10.84 6.34
CA PRO A 121 24.85 -10.84 7.74
C PRO A 121 25.59 -9.55 8.11
N GLY A 122 25.13 -8.87 9.17
CA GLY A 122 25.78 -7.68 9.72
C GLY A 122 25.72 -6.44 8.82
N LEU A 123 24.89 -6.45 7.77
CA LEU A 123 24.70 -5.26 6.94
C LEU A 123 24.15 -4.10 7.78
N GLN A 124 24.85 -2.97 7.74
CA GLN A 124 24.37 -1.73 8.31
C GLN A 124 23.70 -0.89 7.23
N VAL A 125 22.56 -0.31 7.56
CA VAL A 125 21.80 0.58 6.68
C VAL A 125 21.56 1.88 7.42
N GLN A 126 21.92 2.98 6.77
CA GLN A 126 21.75 4.34 7.25
C GLN A 126 21.08 5.12 6.13
N MET A 127 19.81 5.46 6.28
CA MET A 127 19.12 6.30 5.32
C MET A 127 19.76 7.69 5.33
N GLN A 128 19.86 8.32 4.15
CA GLN A 128 20.20 9.74 4.08
C GLN A 128 19.14 10.58 4.84
N MET A 129 19.40 11.86 5.06
CA MET A 129 18.42 12.79 5.60
C MET A 129 18.70 14.20 5.05
N PRO A 130 17.73 14.88 4.41
CA PRO A 130 17.87 16.25 3.99
C PRO A 130 18.05 17.15 5.20
N ALA A 131 18.78 18.24 5.01
CA ALA A 131 18.93 19.27 6.03
C ALA A 131 17.55 19.80 6.47
N GLY A 132 17.34 19.89 7.79
CA GLY A 132 16.11 20.42 8.39
C GLY A 132 14.99 19.41 8.60
N VAL A 133 15.19 18.12 8.26
CA VAL A 133 14.24 17.05 8.59
C VAL A 133 14.76 16.28 9.82
N GLU A 134 14.08 16.43 10.96
CA GLU A 134 14.49 15.83 12.24
C GLU A 134 13.43 14.89 12.83
N ASP A 135 12.22 14.94 12.30
CA ASP A 135 11.06 14.18 12.79
C ASP A 135 11.01 12.72 12.30
N LEU A 136 11.97 12.34 11.44
CA LEU A 136 12.12 10.98 10.90
C LEU A 136 13.39 10.32 11.42
N CYS A 137 13.34 8.99 11.60
CA CYS A 137 14.50 8.20 11.97
C CYS A 137 15.29 7.75 10.73
N THR A 138 16.52 7.24 10.86
CA THR A 138 17.35 6.88 9.68
C THR A 138 18.04 5.52 9.71
N ASN A 139 18.23 4.93 10.88
CA ASN A 139 18.83 3.60 11.03
C ASN A 139 18.02 2.77 12.02
N TYR A 140 18.31 1.47 12.11
CA TYR A 140 17.54 0.57 12.97
C TYR A 140 17.51 1.04 14.44
N ALA A 141 18.64 1.44 15.01
CA ALA A 141 18.71 1.84 16.42
C ALA A 141 17.85 3.08 16.72
N ASP A 142 17.96 4.12 15.89
CA ASP A 142 17.17 5.34 16.00
C ASP A 142 15.67 5.08 15.74
N CYS A 143 15.34 4.31 14.70
CA CYS A 143 13.96 3.96 14.41
C CYS A 143 13.30 3.11 15.50
N SER A 144 14.04 2.17 16.10
CA SER A 144 13.55 1.36 17.21
C SER A 144 13.36 2.18 18.49
N ALA A 145 14.19 3.20 18.72
CA ALA A 145 14.01 4.11 19.85
C ALA A 145 12.79 5.03 19.68
N ARG A 146 12.56 5.54 18.46
CA ARG A 146 11.51 6.54 18.18
C ARG A 146 10.15 5.93 17.83
N PHE A 147 10.16 4.79 17.14
CA PHE A 147 8.97 4.09 16.67
C PHE A 147 9.01 2.60 17.07
N PRO A 148 9.15 2.29 18.38
CA PRO A 148 9.37 0.93 18.87
C PRO A 148 8.25 -0.03 18.47
N ASP A 149 7.01 0.46 18.39
CA ASP A 149 5.86 -0.35 18.03
C ASP A 149 5.94 -0.85 16.58
N ALA A 150 6.24 0.04 15.63
CA ALA A 150 6.36 -0.34 14.23
C ALA A 150 7.59 -1.23 13.97
N MET A 151 8.74 -0.91 14.58
CA MET A 151 9.97 -1.69 14.41
C MET A 151 9.85 -3.11 14.99
N SER A 152 9.29 -3.25 16.20
CA SER A 152 9.11 -4.57 16.81
C SER A 152 8.14 -5.46 16.04
N LYS A 153 7.11 -4.89 15.41
CA LYS A 153 6.19 -5.62 14.54
C LYS A 153 6.84 -6.05 13.22
N TRP A 154 7.69 -5.20 12.63
CA TRP A 154 8.50 -5.62 11.49
C TRP A 154 9.47 -6.74 11.87
N ASP A 155 10.12 -6.64 13.02
CA ASP A 155 11.00 -7.70 13.52
C ASP A 155 10.23 -9.01 13.71
N ALA A 156 9.02 -8.94 14.30
CA ALA A 156 8.15 -10.10 14.46
C ALA A 156 7.77 -10.73 13.11
N PHE A 157 7.50 -9.93 12.08
CA PHE A 157 7.25 -10.43 10.73
C PHE A 157 8.47 -11.18 10.15
N PHE A 158 9.67 -10.59 10.19
CA PHE A 158 10.88 -11.23 9.65
C PHE A 158 11.31 -12.47 10.45
N GLN A 159 11.12 -12.46 11.77
CA GLN A 159 11.31 -13.65 12.60
C GLN A 159 10.26 -14.72 12.26
N GLY A 160 9.01 -14.31 12.04
CA GLY A 160 7.92 -15.18 11.58
C GLY A 160 8.23 -15.86 10.26
N LEU A 161 8.84 -15.17 9.28
CA LEU A 161 9.28 -15.76 8.01
C LEU A 161 10.27 -16.90 8.22
N LYS A 162 11.28 -16.71 9.08
CA LYS A 162 12.25 -17.76 9.41
C LYS A 162 11.57 -18.96 10.07
N ALA A 163 10.71 -18.71 11.06
CA ALA A 163 9.99 -19.75 11.79
C ALA A 163 9.01 -20.53 10.89
N ALA A 164 8.30 -19.85 9.99
CA ALA A 164 7.37 -20.47 9.06
C ALA A 164 8.07 -21.42 8.08
N ASN A 165 9.30 -21.11 7.67
CA ASN A 165 10.07 -21.94 6.76
C ASN A 165 10.45 -23.31 7.38
N GLU A 166 10.59 -23.37 8.71
CA GLU A 166 10.89 -24.59 9.47
C GLU A 166 9.63 -25.30 9.99
N SER A 167 8.46 -24.66 9.85
CA SER A 167 7.21 -25.12 10.45
C SER A 167 6.54 -26.23 9.64
N PRO A 168 6.04 -27.30 10.30
CA PRO A 168 5.28 -28.36 9.63
C PRO A 168 3.83 -27.98 9.32
N LEU A 169 3.40 -26.75 9.67
CA LEU A 169 2.04 -26.30 9.46
C LEU A 169 1.68 -26.24 7.96
N PRO A 170 0.40 -26.44 7.60
CA PRO A 170 -0.08 -26.24 6.24
C PRO A 170 0.21 -24.83 5.71
N ASP A 171 0.47 -24.71 4.41
CA ASP A 171 0.79 -23.42 3.79
C ASP A 171 -0.31 -22.37 3.97
N ALA A 172 -1.58 -22.78 4.01
CA ALA A 172 -2.69 -21.87 4.28
C ALA A 172 -2.57 -21.21 5.66
N GLU A 173 -2.22 -21.97 6.70
CA GLU A 173 -2.07 -21.47 8.08
C GLU A 173 -0.82 -20.58 8.21
N LYS A 174 0.29 -20.99 7.60
CA LYS A 174 1.52 -20.19 7.54
C LYS A 174 1.27 -18.86 6.82
N ARG A 175 0.61 -18.90 5.66
CA ARG A 175 0.26 -17.71 4.87
C ARG A 175 -0.62 -16.76 5.68
N ASP A 176 -1.70 -17.27 6.27
CA ASP A 176 -2.61 -16.42 7.05
C ASP A 176 -1.90 -15.78 8.24
N SER A 177 -1.06 -16.52 8.96
CA SER A 177 -0.28 -15.99 10.10
C SER A 177 0.73 -14.93 9.65
N LEU A 178 1.48 -15.19 8.57
CA LEU A 178 2.48 -14.24 8.04
C LEU A 178 1.84 -12.98 7.47
N LEU A 179 0.70 -13.08 6.79
CA LEU A 179 -0.06 -11.93 6.33
C LEU A 179 -0.59 -11.09 7.51
N GLY A 180 -1.00 -11.75 8.60
CA GLY A 180 -1.37 -11.05 9.84
C GLY A 180 -0.21 -10.25 10.44
N LEU A 181 0.99 -10.84 10.52
CA LEU A 181 2.20 -10.14 10.97
C LEU A 181 2.58 -8.98 10.04
N TYR A 182 2.54 -9.21 8.72
CA TYR A 182 2.82 -8.21 7.70
C TYR A 182 1.90 -6.99 7.84
N TRP A 183 0.59 -7.22 7.88
CA TRP A 183 -0.38 -6.13 7.98
C TRP A 183 -0.33 -5.42 9.33
N THR A 184 -0.06 -6.15 10.41
CA THR A 184 0.17 -5.56 11.73
C THR A 184 1.35 -4.59 11.69
N ALA A 185 2.46 -4.96 11.05
CA ALA A 185 3.63 -4.09 10.89
C ALA A 185 3.38 -2.90 9.94
N GLN A 186 2.67 -3.14 8.83
CA GLN A 186 2.25 -2.09 7.90
C GLN A 186 1.37 -1.04 8.57
N MET A 187 0.33 -1.47 9.29
CA MET A 187 -0.57 -0.54 10.00
C MET A 187 0.16 0.25 11.08
N ALA A 188 1.07 -0.38 11.82
CA ALA A 188 1.90 0.35 12.79
C ALA A 188 2.81 1.39 12.12
N SER A 189 3.33 1.10 10.93
CA SER A 189 4.10 2.07 10.12
C SER A 189 3.22 3.22 9.63
N THR A 190 1.99 2.92 9.24
CA THR A 190 0.97 3.93 8.90
C THR A 190 0.66 4.83 10.10
N TYR A 191 0.45 4.28 11.30
CA TYR A 191 0.22 5.10 12.49
C TYR A 191 1.44 5.93 12.89
N ALA A 192 2.64 5.39 12.74
CA ALA A 192 3.89 6.12 12.97
C ALA A 192 4.01 7.36 12.07
N SER A 193 3.42 7.32 10.87
CA SER A 193 3.39 8.47 9.95
C SER A 193 2.58 9.67 10.47
N ALA A 194 1.86 9.55 11.58
CA ALA A 194 1.14 10.66 12.21
C ALA A 194 2.05 11.84 12.59
N VAL A 195 3.36 11.63 12.75
CA VAL A 195 4.34 12.72 12.91
C VAL A 195 4.35 13.69 11.72
N CYS A 196 3.93 13.21 10.54
CA CYS A 196 3.80 13.99 9.33
C CYS A 196 2.46 14.73 9.21
N ASN A 197 1.52 14.60 10.17
CA ASN A 197 0.17 15.16 10.04
C ASN A 197 0.16 16.68 9.82
N ALA A 198 1.12 17.41 10.39
CA ALA A 198 1.25 18.85 10.17
C ALA A 198 1.51 19.21 8.70
N ARG A 199 2.14 18.31 7.92
CA ARG A 199 2.34 18.49 6.47
C ARG A 199 1.01 18.39 5.69
N GLN A 200 -0.03 17.86 6.34
CA GLN A 200 -1.45 17.89 5.99
C GLN A 200 -1.87 19.22 5.33
N SER A 201 -1.46 20.33 5.95
CA SER A 201 -1.89 21.68 5.60
C SER A 201 -1.40 22.20 4.25
N HIS A 202 -0.47 21.50 3.60
CA HIS A 202 0.02 21.87 2.28
C HIS A 202 -0.86 21.35 1.13
N TYR A 203 -1.86 20.52 1.44
CA TYR A 203 -2.73 19.89 0.45
C TYR A 203 -4.16 20.45 0.54
N PRO A 204 -4.91 20.46 -0.57
CA PRO A 204 -6.34 20.80 -0.56
C PRO A 204 -7.11 19.89 0.39
N SER A 205 -8.18 20.42 1.03
CA SER A 205 -8.98 19.62 1.97
C SER A 205 -9.61 18.38 1.33
N THR A 206 -9.92 18.44 0.03
CA THR A 206 -10.43 17.30 -0.75
C THR A 206 -9.41 16.16 -0.79
N GLU A 207 -8.14 16.48 -1.06
CA GLU A 207 -7.04 15.51 -1.05
C GLU A 207 -6.82 14.94 0.35
N VAL A 208 -6.82 15.78 1.38
CA VAL A 208 -6.66 15.34 2.77
C VAL A 208 -7.79 14.37 3.17
N SER A 209 -9.04 14.65 2.78
CA SER A 209 -10.18 13.78 3.05
C SER A 209 -10.07 12.44 2.31
N PHE A 210 -9.58 12.45 1.06
CA PHE A 210 -9.30 11.23 0.32
C PHE A 210 -8.18 10.43 0.98
N ALA A 211 -7.06 11.05 1.32
CA ALA A 211 -5.95 10.40 2.01
C ALA A 211 -6.39 9.76 3.33
N GLN A 212 -7.23 10.42 4.12
CA GLN A 212 -7.82 9.83 5.34
C GLN A 212 -8.70 8.62 5.03
N SER A 213 -9.51 8.69 3.97
CA SER A 213 -10.35 7.56 3.53
C SER A 213 -9.50 6.38 3.04
N TRP A 214 -8.41 6.67 2.33
CA TRP A 214 -7.40 5.70 1.91
C TRP A 214 -6.73 5.01 3.10
N LEU A 215 -6.25 5.79 4.08
CA LEU A 215 -5.65 5.22 5.29
C LEU A 215 -6.66 4.38 6.09
N ASN A 216 -7.91 4.80 6.16
CA ASN A 216 -8.97 4.04 6.85
C ASN A 216 -9.35 2.75 6.10
N SER A 217 -9.23 2.68 4.77
CA SER A 217 -9.50 1.43 4.04
C SER A 217 -8.43 0.37 4.31
N ALA A 218 -7.19 0.79 4.62
CA ALA A 218 -6.11 -0.12 4.97
C ALA A 218 -6.45 -1.00 6.20
N GLU A 219 -7.30 -0.52 7.11
CA GLU A 219 -7.83 -1.31 8.23
C GLU A 219 -8.62 -2.54 7.76
N TYR A 220 -9.40 -2.38 6.69
CA TYR A 220 -10.23 -3.47 6.17
C TYR A 220 -9.36 -4.53 5.51
N VAL A 221 -8.41 -4.08 4.69
CA VAL A 221 -7.42 -4.91 4.00
C VAL A 221 -6.54 -5.66 5.01
N SER A 222 -6.11 -4.95 6.06
CA SER A 222 -5.32 -5.48 7.18
C SER A 222 -6.07 -6.58 7.92
N ALA A 223 -7.29 -6.30 8.39
CA ALA A 223 -8.08 -7.28 9.13
C ALA A 223 -8.39 -8.53 8.29
N ALA A 224 -8.55 -8.39 6.98
CA ALA A 224 -8.78 -9.51 6.08
C ALA A 224 -7.53 -10.34 5.77
N HIS A 225 -6.35 -9.95 6.27
CA HIS A 225 -5.06 -10.54 5.91
C HIS A 225 -4.89 -10.62 4.38
N PHE A 226 -5.15 -9.52 3.69
CA PHE A 226 -5.14 -9.49 2.23
C PHE A 226 -3.74 -9.77 1.67
N GLN A 227 -3.61 -10.67 0.69
CA GLN A 227 -2.32 -10.89 0.05
C GLN A 227 -2.08 -9.83 -1.01
N SER A 228 -1.34 -8.77 -0.66
CA SER A 228 -0.97 -7.65 -1.55
C SER A 228 0.13 -8.04 -2.56
N ASN A 229 -0.09 -9.13 -3.30
CA ASN A 229 0.77 -9.56 -4.40
C ASN A 229 0.64 -8.64 -5.62
N MET A 230 1.46 -8.84 -6.67
CA MET A 230 1.41 -7.96 -7.85
C MET A 230 0.04 -7.97 -8.52
N ALA A 231 -0.48 -9.15 -8.83
CA ALA A 231 -1.70 -9.31 -9.61
C ALA A 231 -2.90 -8.64 -8.92
N LYS A 232 -3.03 -8.84 -7.61
CA LYS A 232 -4.07 -8.23 -6.79
C LYS A 232 -3.84 -6.74 -6.63
N SER A 233 -2.64 -6.31 -6.26
CA SER A 233 -2.37 -4.90 -5.97
C SER A 233 -2.55 -3.99 -7.19
N VAL A 234 -2.22 -4.46 -8.41
CA VAL A 234 -2.45 -3.67 -9.64
C VAL A 234 -3.93 -3.31 -9.80
N LEU A 235 -4.85 -4.22 -9.48
CA LEU A 235 -6.30 -3.98 -9.57
C LEU A 235 -6.77 -2.87 -8.62
N PHE A 236 -6.11 -2.74 -7.46
CA PHE A 236 -6.48 -1.75 -6.44
C PHE A 236 -5.78 -0.40 -6.64
N MET A 237 -4.57 -0.39 -7.22
CA MET A 237 -3.78 0.83 -7.41
C MET A 237 -4.09 1.56 -8.72
N THR A 238 -4.42 0.82 -9.79
CA THR A 238 -4.71 1.41 -11.11
C THR A 238 -5.90 2.39 -11.08
N PRO A 239 -7.04 2.10 -10.42
CA PRO A 239 -8.19 2.99 -10.44
C PRO A 239 -8.11 4.09 -9.36
N LEU A 240 -6.93 4.34 -8.76
CA LEU A 240 -6.72 5.48 -7.87
C LEU A 240 -6.51 6.77 -8.68
N PRO A 241 -6.80 7.95 -8.07
CA PRO A 241 -6.66 9.22 -8.76
C PRO A 241 -5.26 9.41 -9.36
N SER A 242 -5.22 9.75 -10.64
CA SER A 242 -4.02 10.06 -11.44
C SER A 242 -3.38 11.39 -11.08
N ARG A 243 -4.11 12.26 -10.38
CA ARG A 243 -3.63 13.55 -9.87
C ARG A 243 -4.12 13.82 -8.45
N ILE A 244 -3.41 14.70 -7.77
CA ILE A 244 -3.86 15.29 -6.50
C ILE A 244 -5.23 15.94 -6.72
N LEU A 245 -6.16 15.66 -5.80
CA LEU A 245 -7.50 16.24 -5.81
C LEU A 245 -7.44 17.72 -5.43
N GLN A 246 -8.25 18.51 -6.11
CA GLN A 246 -8.33 19.95 -5.97
C GLN A 246 -9.60 20.37 -5.22
N GLU A 247 -9.66 21.64 -4.82
CA GLU A 247 -10.92 22.20 -4.35
C GLU A 247 -11.97 22.17 -5.47
N GLY A 248 -13.17 21.67 -5.16
CA GLY A 248 -14.27 21.53 -6.12
C GLY A 248 -14.37 20.15 -6.80
N ASP A 249 -13.34 19.30 -6.69
CA ASP A 249 -13.44 17.91 -7.13
C ASP A 249 -14.51 17.17 -6.30
N SER A 250 -15.47 16.56 -6.98
CA SER A 250 -16.53 15.77 -6.37
C SER A 250 -16.88 14.59 -7.24
N ALA A 251 -16.43 13.40 -6.86
CA ALA A 251 -16.84 12.16 -7.50
C ALA A 251 -18.38 11.97 -7.36
N PRO A 252 -19.04 11.36 -8.36
CA PRO A 252 -18.47 10.65 -9.52
C PRO A 252 -18.24 11.52 -10.77
N ASP A 253 -18.37 12.83 -10.69
CA ASP A 253 -18.45 13.71 -11.86
C ASP A 253 -17.22 14.62 -12.03
N ILE A 254 -16.02 14.10 -11.73
CA ILE A 254 -14.76 14.83 -11.95
C ILE A 254 -14.36 14.70 -13.43
N PRO A 255 -14.42 15.78 -14.25
CA PRO A 255 -14.41 15.67 -15.71
C PRO A 255 -13.11 15.13 -16.33
N ASP A 256 -11.98 15.31 -15.66
CA ASP A 256 -10.65 14.93 -16.13
C ASP A 256 -10.10 13.65 -15.48
N LEU A 257 -10.93 12.96 -14.68
CA LEU A 257 -10.66 11.61 -14.20
C LEU A 257 -11.46 10.59 -15.00
N SER A 258 -10.93 9.37 -15.12
CA SER A 258 -11.64 8.24 -15.74
C SER A 258 -12.88 7.82 -14.93
N ALA A 259 -13.73 7.00 -15.56
CA ALA A 259 -14.90 6.43 -14.87
C ALA A 259 -14.49 5.54 -13.68
N ASP A 260 -13.39 4.78 -13.80
CA ASP A 260 -12.90 3.90 -12.74
C ASP A 260 -12.32 4.69 -11.57
N GLU A 261 -11.63 5.80 -11.83
CA GLU A 261 -11.14 6.72 -10.80
C GLU A 261 -12.30 7.38 -10.04
N ASN A 262 -13.29 7.89 -10.78
CA ASN A 262 -14.50 8.48 -10.17
C ASN A 262 -15.30 7.44 -9.36
N HIS A 263 -15.40 6.21 -9.85
CA HIS A 263 -16.04 5.12 -9.12
C HIS A 263 -15.31 4.81 -7.82
N THR A 264 -13.99 4.64 -7.88
CA THR A 264 -13.14 4.36 -6.71
C THR A 264 -13.28 5.46 -5.66
N LEU A 265 -13.15 6.73 -6.06
CA LEU A 265 -13.36 7.88 -5.17
C LEU A 265 -14.75 7.86 -4.50
N SER A 266 -15.78 7.47 -5.26
CA SER A 266 -17.15 7.35 -4.73
C SER A 266 -17.27 6.25 -3.68
N ILE A 267 -16.61 5.11 -3.87
CA ILE A 267 -16.56 4.01 -2.89
C ILE A 267 -15.84 4.45 -1.62
N PHE A 268 -14.68 5.12 -1.73
CA PHE A 268 -13.96 5.66 -0.57
C PHE A 268 -14.80 6.64 0.23
N ALA A 269 -15.44 7.60 -0.45
CA ALA A 269 -16.33 8.55 0.19
C ALA A 269 -17.54 7.86 0.85
N TRP A 270 -18.10 6.81 0.22
CA TRP A 270 -19.17 6.01 0.80
C TRP A 270 -18.71 5.27 2.06
N MET A 271 -17.56 4.59 2.04
CA MET A 271 -17.02 3.85 3.20
C MET A 271 -16.82 4.78 4.40
N GLN A 272 -16.28 5.99 4.15
CA GLN A 272 -16.09 7.01 5.17
C GLN A 272 -17.44 7.47 5.75
N LYS A 273 -18.41 7.80 4.89
CA LYS A 273 -19.78 8.19 5.30
C LYS A 273 -20.46 7.08 6.11
N ALA A 274 -20.37 5.84 5.66
CA ALA A 274 -20.95 4.68 6.34
C ALA A 274 -20.32 4.48 7.73
N ASN A 275 -18.99 4.56 7.83
CA ASN A 275 -18.31 4.46 9.11
C ASN A 275 -18.70 5.60 10.07
N ASN A 276 -18.80 6.83 9.57
CA ASN A 276 -19.23 8.00 10.36
C ASN A 276 -20.69 7.88 10.84
N LEU A 277 -21.61 7.47 9.97
CA LEU A 277 -23.01 7.21 10.31
C LEU A 277 -23.14 6.14 11.41
N LEU A 278 -22.25 5.15 11.37
CA LEU A 278 -22.18 4.09 12.36
C LEU A 278 -21.29 4.45 13.56
N GLY A 279 -20.91 5.71 13.76
CA GLY A 279 -20.12 6.15 14.93
C GLY A 279 -18.73 5.51 15.01
N GLY A 280 -18.09 5.27 13.86
CA GLY A 280 -16.78 4.62 13.76
C GLY A 280 -16.82 3.09 13.99
N THR A 281 -18.01 2.48 14.01
CA THR A 281 -18.15 1.07 14.39
C THR A 281 -18.06 0.10 13.22
N LEU A 282 -18.13 0.57 11.96
CA LEU A 282 -18.09 -0.32 10.80
C LEU A 282 -16.77 -1.06 10.70
N VAL A 283 -15.66 -0.34 10.81
CA VAL A 283 -14.31 -0.94 10.78
C VAL A 283 -14.09 -1.88 11.97
N ARG A 284 -14.67 -1.57 13.13
CA ARG A 284 -14.60 -2.43 14.32
C ARG A 284 -15.42 -3.72 14.15
N LEU A 285 -16.61 -3.63 13.56
CA LEU A 285 -17.43 -4.80 13.24
C LEU A 285 -16.75 -5.68 12.19
N TRP A 286 -16.15 -5.05 11.17
CA TRP A 286 -15.32 -5.75 10.19
C TRP A 286 -14.17 -6.50 10.85
N GLY A 287 -13.38 -5.83 11.70
CA GLY A 287 -12.27 -6.46 12.42
C GLY A 287 -12.72 -7.65 13.27
N ARG A 288 -13.88 -7.55 13.93
CA ARG A 288 -14.47 -8.68 14.68
C ARG A 288 -14.91 -9.82 13.76
N ALA A 289 -15.51 -9.52 12.62
CA ALA A 289 -15.93 -10.51 11.63
C ALA A 289 -14.74 -11.31 11.07
N MET A 290 -13.55 -10.71 10.98
CA MET A 290 -12.32 -11.35 10.51
C MET A 290 -11.66 -12.28 11.56
N CYS A 291 -12.45 -12.93 12.42
CA CYS A 291 -11.95 -13.74 13.53
C CYS A 291 -11.32 -15.09 13.13
N SER A 292 -11.59 -15.60 11.93
CA SER A 292 -11.12 -16.92 11.46
C SER A 292 -10.55 -16.84 10.05
N MET A 293 -9.75 -17.83 9.65
CA MET A 293 -9.24 -17.93 8.27
C MET A 293 -10.39 -17.95 7.25
N ASN A 294 -11.45 -18.69 7.53
CA ASN A 294 -12.61 -18.81 6.63
C ASN A 294 -13.37 -17.47 6.48
N THR A 295 -13.53 -16.71 7.57
CA THR A 295 -14.17 -15.39 7.47
C THR A 295 -13.24 -14.36 6.82
N ARG A 296 -11.92 -14.47 7.01
CA ARG A 296 -10.93 -13.66 6.29
C ARG A 296 -10.93 -13.92 4.78
N GLU A 297 -11.01 -15.17 4.31
CA GLU A 297 -11.13 -15.47 2.88
C GLU A 297 -12.38 -14.82 2.26
N LYS A 298 -13.55 -14.96 2.89
CA LYS A 298 -14.77 -14.28 2.45
C LYS A 298 -14.63 -12.76 2.47
N GLY A 299 -13.96 -12.22 3.49
CA GLY A 299 -13.67 -10.80 3.59
C GLY A 299 -12.84 -10.28 2.41
N LYS A 300 -11.80 -11.03 2.00
CA LYS A 300 -10.97 -10.69 0.83
C LYS A 300 -11.81 -10.65 -0.46
N GLU A 301 -12.65 -11.66 -0.69
CA GLU A 301 -13.55 -11.69 -1.86
C GLU A 301 -14.51 -10.50 -1.88
N MET A 302 -15.06 -10.13 -0.70
CA MET A 302 -15.94 -8.97 -0.58
C MET A 302 -15.22 -7.65 -0.88
N LEU A 303 -13.95 -7.49 -0.45
CA LEU A 303 -13.17 -6.29 -0.75
C LEU A 303 -12.87 -6.18 -2.25
N GLU A 304 -12.56 -7.31 -2.90
CA GLU A 304 -12.37 -7.36 -4.36
C GLU A 304 -13.67 -6.98 -5.08
N GLN A 305 -14.83 -7.52 -4.67
CA GLN A 305 -16.13 -7.14 -5.25
C GLN A 305 -16.47 -5.66 -5.03
N LEU A 306 -16.27 -5.14 -3.82
CA LEU A 306 -16.62 -3.75 -3.49
C LEU A 306 -15.88 -2.72 -4.35
N LEU A 307 -14.63 -3.01 -4.75
CA LEU A 307 -13.79 -2.08 -5.49
C LEU A 307 -13.82 -2.31 -7.00
N LEU A 308 -14.04 -3.54 -7.46
CA LEU A 308 -13.92 -3.91 -8.87
C LEU A 308 -15.26 -4.15 -9.55
N ASP A 309 -16.33 -4.38 -8.80
CA ASP A 309 -17.67 -4.58 -9.33
C ASP A 309 -18.57 -3.38 -9.04
N SER A 310 -18.74 -2.52 -10.05
CA SER A 310 -19.61 -1.35 -9.95
C SER A 310 -21.10 -1.67 -9.76
N SER A 311 -21.49 -2.94 -9.97
CA SER A 311 -22.85 -3.45 -9.70
C SER A 311 -23.00 -3.99 -8.27
N PHE A 312 -21.91 -4.14 -7.52
CA PHE A 312 -21.95 -4.61 -6.14
C PHE A 312 -22.64 -3.59 -5.25
N VAL A 313 -23.79 -3.98 -4.73
CA VAL A 313 -24.61 -3.08 -3.91
C VAL A 313 -23.95 -2.91 -2.55
N THR A 314 -23.59 -1.68 -2.22
CA THR A 314 -22.93 -1.34 -0.95
C THR A 314 -23.78 -1.68 0.29
N SER A 315 -25.10 -1.80 0.16
CA SER A 315 -25.98 -2.32 1.22
C SER A 315 -25.78 -3.81 1.51
N SER A 316 -25.42 -4.61 0.50
CA SER A 316 -25.03 -6.01 0.66
C SER A 316 -23.79 -6.13 1.53
N PHE A 317 -22.81 -5.24 1.35
CA PHE A 317 -21.62 -5.19 2.21
C PHE A 317 -22.01 -5.04 3.69
N LEU A 318 -22.80 -4.03 4.03
CA LEU A 318 -23.21 -3.78 5.43
C LEU A 318 -23.97 -4.95 6.05
N SER A 319 -24.87 -5.58 5.29
CA SER A 319 -25.64 -6.75 5.73
C SER A 319 -24.72 -7.94 6.01
N ILE A 320 -23.80 -8.24 5.09
CA ILE A 320 -22.88 -9.38 5.21
C ILE A 320 -21.92 -9.17 6.38
N VAL A 321 -21.35 -7.97 6.54
CA VAL A 321 -20.45 -7.66 7.66
C VAL A 321 -21.15 -7.84 9.01
N THR A 322 -22.38 -7.35 9.13
CA THR A 322 -23.17 -7.50 10.35
C THR A 322 -23.44 -8.97 10.65
N GLY A 323 -23.81 -9.77 9.64
CA GLY A 323 -24.01 -11.21 9.79
C GLY A 323 -22.75 -11.95 10.21
N MET A 324 -21.61 -11.71 9.53
CA MET A 324 -20.33 -12.34 9.86
C MET A 324 -19.86 -11.99 11.28
N ALA A 325 -20.04 -10.75 11.72
CA ALA A 325 -19.66 -10.30 13.05
C ALA A 325 -20.46 -10.96 14.19
N THR A 326 -21.61 -11.60 13.91
CA THR A 326 -22.39 -12.37 14.90
C THR A 326 -22.01 -13.84 14.97
N SER A 327 -21.25 -14.32 13.97
CA SER A 327 -20.71 -15.69 13.93
C SER A 327 -19.32 -15.82 14.56
N CYS A 328 -18.78 -14.67 14.99
CA CYS A 328 -17.66 -14.47 15.89
C CYS A 328 -18.23 -13.84 17.18
#